data_AF-A0A2V9XXR6-F1
#
_entry.id   AF-A0A2V9XXR6-F1
#
_cell.length_a   1.000
_cell.length_b   1.000
_cell.length_c   1.000
_cell.angle_alpha   90.00
_cell.angle_beta   90.00
_cell.angle_gamma   90.00
#
_symmetry.space_group_name_H-M   'P 1'
#
loop_
_entity.id
_entity.type
_entity.pdbx_description
1 polymer ?
#
loop_
_entity_poly.entity_id
_entity_poly.type
_entity_poly.pdbx_seq_one_letter_code
_entity_poly.pdbx_strand_id
1 'polypeptide(L)'
;MFPALPLLICQFRVGLWRLTSRRKGSCVYVIDIRGYGQSARPPGMEEPPQNHPPIVRSGEAVRDIDAAVDLIGKRTGVSRVSLFGWATGGQWAGYYATLYSEKLSHLILLNALYGADAPHPVMAMARRWKTRHIRGI
;
A
#
# COMPACT_ATOMS: atom_id res chain seq x y z
N MET A 1 -23.15 3.56 -18.85
CA MET A 1 -23.02 2.11 -18.60
C MET A 1 -21.58 1.71 -18.93
N PHE A 2 -20.67 1.89 -17.96
CA PHE A 2 -19.26 1.51 -18.11
C PHE A 2 -19.14 0.08 -17.59
N PRO A 3 -18.78 -0.91 -18.42
CA PRO A 3 -18.71 -2.28 -17.96
C PRO A 3 -17.48 -2.47 -17.07
N ALA A 4 -17.66 -3.38 -16.11
CA ALA A 4 -16.71 -3.82 -15.12
C ALA A 4 -15.32 -4.14 -15.72
N LEU A 5 -14.29 -3.53 -15.15
CA LEU A 5 -12.91 -4.02 -15.17
C LEU A 5 -12.42 -4.08 -13.72
N PRO A 6 -12.69 -5.16 -12.96
CA PRO A 6 -12.14 -5.29 -11.63
C PRO A 6 -10.92 -6.19 -11.69
N LEU A 7 -9.88 -5.82 -12.44
CA LEU A 7 -8.64 -6.61 -12.50
C LEU A 7 -7.48 -5.73 -12.98
N LEU A 8 -7.05 -4.81 -12.12
CA LEU A 8 -5.74 -4.17 -12.25
C LEU A 8 -5.00 -4.22 -10.91
N ILE A 9 -4.35 -5.37 -10.70
CA ILE A 9 -3.04 -5.56 -10.08
C ILE A 9 -2.85 -4.96 -8.66
N CYS A 10 -2.80 -5.85 -7.66
CA CYS A 10 -2.00 -5.67 -6.45
C CYS A 10 -1.49 -7.05 -5.98
N GLN A 11 -0.65 -7.67 -6.81
CA GLN A 11 0.15 -8.83 -6.39
C GLN A 11 1.42 -8.31 -5.70
N PHE A 12 1.38 -8.09 -4.39
CA PHE A 12 2.56 -7.76 -3.60
C PHE A 12 3.36 -9.01 -3.27
N ARG A 13 4.25 -9.44 -4.17
CA ARG A 13 5.14 -10.57 -3.91
C ARG A 13 6.26 -10.11 -2.94
N VAL A 14 6.12 -10.29 -1.62
CA VAL A 14 7.20 -10.10 -0.61
C VAL A 14 8.27 -11.21 -0.70
N GLY A 15 9.40 -10.97 -1.37
CA GLY A 15 10.56 -11.88 -1.33
C GLY A 15 11.44 -11.67 -0.10
N LEU A 16 11.49 -12.65 0.82
CA LEU A 16 12.47 -12.66 1.91
C LEU A 16 13.85 -13.07 1.39
N TRP A 17 14.87 -12.21 1.51
CA TRP A 17 16.26 -12.54 1.17
C TRP A 17 17.03 -12.98 2.42
N ARG A 18 17.78 -14.06 2.28
CA ARG A 18 18.90 -14.43 3.15
C ARG A 18 20.04 -14.83 2.22
N LEU A 19 21.18 -14.13 2.26
CA LEU A 19 22.40 -14.62 1.62
C LEU A 19 22.95 -15.78 2.48
N THR A 20 22.31 -16.94 2.38
CA THR A 20 22.91 -18.19 2.84
C THR A 20 22.92 -19.15 1.66
N SER A 21 24.11 -19.43 1.16
CA SER A 21 24.39 -20.51 0.22
C SER A 21 23.65 -21.78 0.67
N ARG A 22 22.92 -22.40 -0.28
CA ARG A 22 22.11 -23.64 -0.22
C ARG A 22 20.59 -23.47 -0.08
N ARG A 23 19.91 -23.55 -1.23
CA ARG A 23 18.66 -24.31 -1.47
C ARG A 23 17.59 -24.27 -0.36
N LYS A 24 17.21 -23.09 0.13
CA LYS A 24 15.94 -22.92 0.86
C LYS A 24 15.23 -21.72 0.23
N GLY A 25 14.15 -22.00 -0.50
CA GLY A 25 13.43 -21.01 -1.29
C GLY A 25 12.90 -19.86 -0.44
N SER A 26 12.93 -18.65 -0.99
CA SER A 26 12.29 -17.49 -0.38
C SER A 26 10.77 -17.68 -0.38
N CYS A 27 10.15 -17.68 0.81
CA CYS A 27 8.70 -17.62 0.91
C CYS A 27 8.22 -16.24 0.53
N VAL A 28 7.16 -16.21 -0.28
CA VAL A 28 6.54 -14.96 -0.67
C VAL A 28 5.09 -14.88 -0.21
N TYR A 29 4.78 -13.79 0.48
CA TYR A 29 3.43 -13.42 0.90
C TYR A 29 2.93 -12.25 0.08
N VAL A 30 1.67 -12.35 -0.34
CA VAL A 30 0.88 -11.26 -0.94
C VAL A 30 -0.24 -10.93 0.03
N ILE A 31 -0.42 -9.64 0.30
CA ILE A 31 -1.41 -9.15 1.26
C ILE A 31 -2.48 -8.35 0.52
N ASP A 32 -3.73 -8.62 0.85
CA ASP A 32 -4.86 -7.78 0.48
C ASP A 32 -5.11 -6.80 1.64
N ILE A 33 -5.07 -5.49 1.37
CA ILE A 33 -5.44 -4.47 2.37
C ILE A 33 -6.95 -4.47 2.57
N ARG A 34 -7.44 -4.07 3.75
CA ARG A 34 -8.90 -3.98 4.00
C ARG A 34 -9.60 -3.23 2.87
N GLY A 35 -10.75 -3.76 2.45
CA GLY A 35 -11.51 -3.24 1.31
C GLY A 35 -11.06 -3.72 -0.08
N TYR A 36 -9.99 -4.50 -0.17
CA TYR A 36 -9.50 -5.10 -1.41
C TYR A 36 -9.47 -6.62 -1.35
N GLY A 37 -9.54 -7.26 -2.52
CA GLY A 37 -9.33 -8.70 -2.69
C GLY A 37 -10.19 -9.56 -1.77
N GLN A 38 -9.54 -10.43 -1.01
CA GLN A 38 -10.18 -11.32 -0.04
C GLN A 38 -10.19 -10.78 1.39
N SER A 39 -9.67 -9.58 1.61
CA SER A 39 -9.69 -8.93 2.92
C SER A 39 -11.07 -8.36 3.25
N ALA A 40 -11.33 -8.23 4.56
CA ALA A 40 -12.59 -7.71 5.06
C ALA A 40 -12.95 -6.37 4.41
N ARG A 41 -14.21 -6.25 4.00
CA ARG A 41 -14.76 -5.03 3.38
C ARG A 41 -15.42 -4.18 4.46
N PRO A 42 -14.98 -2.93 4.68
CA PRO A 42 -15.66 -2.03 5.60
C PRO A 42 -17.12 -1.79 5.18
N PRO A 43 -18.08 -1.67 6.11
CA PRO A 43 -19.51 -1.54 5.79
C PRO A 43 -19.84 -0.42 4.80
N GLY A 44 -19.15 0.73 4.88
CA GLY A 44 -19.37 1.85 3.95
C GLY A 44 -19.02 1.55 2.49
N MET A 45 -18.42 0.40 2.17
CA MET A 45 -18.22 -0.05 0.78
C MET A 45 -19.48 -0.66 0.15
N GLU A 46 -20.50 -0.96 0.95
CA GLU A 46 -21.80 -1.47 0.49
C GLU A 46 -22.78 -0.33 0.16
N GLU A 47 -22.38 0.91 0.40
CA GLU A 47 -23.17 2.11 0.17
C GLU A 47 -22.65 2.90 -1.06
N PRO A 48 -23.47 3.76 -1.68
CA PRO A 48 -23.04 4.59 -2.82
C PRO A 48 -21.80 5.44 -2.47
N PRO A 49 -20.75 5.47 -3.32
CA PRO A 49 -19.52 6.22 -3.04
C PRO A 49 -19.71 7.71 -2.79
N GLN A 50 -20.81 8.29 -3.29
CA GLN A 50 -21.17 9.70 -3.10
C GLN A 50 -21.57 10.01 -1.64
N ASN A 51 -21.98 9.01 -0.89
CA ASN A 51 -22.46 9.15 0.49
C ASN A 51 -21.33 9.04 1.53
N HIS A 52 -20.11 8.67 1.11
CA HIS A 52 -19.00 8.45 2.02
C HIS A 52 -17.73 9.20 1.60
N PRO A 53 -16.99 9.78 2.56
CA PRO A 53 -15.61 10.14 2.32
C PRO A 53 -14.76 8.89 2.01
N PRO A 54 -13.49 9.04 1.60
CA PRO A 54 -12.59 7.90 1.43
C PRO A 54 -12.58 6.97 2.65
N ILE A 55 -13.03 5.74 2.45
CA ILE A 55 -13.36 4.78 3.51
C ILE A 55 -12.12 4.28 4.23
N VAL A 56 -11.01 4.10 3.50
CA VAL A 56 -9.73 3.62 4.03
C VAL A 56 -8.67 4.69 3.83
N ARG A 57 -8.04 5.11 4.92
CA ARG A 57 -6.91 6.06 4.91
C ARG A 57 -5.58 5.30 4.96
N SER A 58 -4.50 5.93 4.50
CA SER A 58 -3.16 5.31 4.47
C SER A 58 -2.70 4.78 5.82
N GLY A 59 -3.10 5.40 6.93
CA GLY A 59 -2.78 4.90 8.28
C GLY A 59 -3.44 3.56 8.61
N GLU A 60 -4.65 3.30 8.11
CA GLU A 60 -5.31 1.98 8.25
C GLU A 60 -4.61 0.93 7.39
N ALA A 61 -4.22 1.29 6.16
CA ALA A 61 -3.46 0.39 5.30
C ALA A 61 -2.11 0.01 5.93
N VAL A 62 -1.42 0.97 6.57
CA VAL A 62 -0.19 0.73 7.31
C VAL A 62 -0.40 -0.22 8.50
N ARG A 63 -1.52 -0.12 9.22
CA ARG A 63 -1.88 -1.08 10.29
C ARG A 63 -2.11 -2.49 9.75
N ASP A 64 -2.75 -2.61 8.58
CA ASP A 64 -2.94 -3.92 7.94
C ASP A 64 -1.60 -4.55 7.53
N ILE A 65 -0.67 -3.72 7.02
CA ILE A 65 0.70 -4.16 6.72
C ILE A 65 1.40 -4.65 8.01
N ASP A 66 1.32 -3.90 9.11
CA ASP A 66 1.94 -4.29 10.39
C ASP A 66 1.42 -5.63 10.91
N ALA A 67 0.09 -5.80 10.91
CA ALA A 67 -0.54 -7.03 11.34
C ALA A 67 -0.10 -8.23 10.47
N ALA A 68 0.04 -8.03 9.16
CA ALA A 68 0.54 -9.05 8.26
C ALA A 68 2.02 -9.37 8.49
N VAL A 69 2.88 -8.37 8.72
CA VAL A 69 4.30 -8.55 9.05
C VAL A 69 4.45 -9.35 10.34
N ASP A 70 3.67 -9.03 11.38
CA ASP A 70 3.68 -9.76 12.65
C ASP A 70 3.23 -11.22 12.48
N LEU A 71 2.19 -11.45 11.68
CA LEU A 71 1.73 -12.81 11.37
C LEU A 71 2.79 -13.61 10.61
N ILE A 72 3.45 -13.01 9.63
CA ILE A 72 4.54 -13.63 8.87
C ILE A 72 5.73 -13.93 9.78
N GLY A 73 6.10 -12.99 10.65
CA GLY A 73 7.17 -13.17 11.63
C GLY A 73 6.90 -14.36 12.54
N LYS A 74 5.67 -14.47 13.09
CA LYS A 74 5.23 -15.62 13.91
C LYS A 74 5.24 -16.94 13.14
N ARG A 75 4.83 -16.94 11.87
CA ARG A 75 4.77 -18.16 11.03
C ARG A 75 6.14 -18.66 10.57
N THR A 76 7.07 -17.75 10.33
CA THR A 76 8.37 -18.07 9.70
C THR A 76 9.55 -18.01 10.67
N GLY A 77 9.35 -17.45 11.86
CA GLY A 77 10.41 -17.27 12.87
C GLY A 77 11.38 -16.13 12.54
N VAL A 78 11.06 -15.26 11.59
CA VAL A 78 11.92 -14.15 11.17
C VAL A 78 11.58 -12.88 11.94
N SER A 79 12.61 -12.13 12.34
CA SER A 79 12.44 -10.86 13.05
C SER A 79 12.33 -9.65 12.12
N ARG A 80 12.75 -9.78 10.85
CA ARG A 80 12.69 -8.71 9.85
C ARG A 80 12.29 -9.26 8.49
N VAL A 81 11.50 -8.48 7.75
CA VAL A 81 11.02 -8.84 6.40
C VAL A 81 11.49 -7.83 5.36
N SER A 82 11.47 -8.21 4.09
CA SER A 82 11.65 -7.24 3.00
C SER A 82 10.32 -6.83 2.45
N LEU A 83 10.07 -5.52 2.43
CA LEU A 83 8.81 -4.97 1.98
C LEU A 83 8.94 -4.45 0.56
N PHE A 84 8.11 -4.96 -0.34
CA PHE A 84 7.99 -4.49 -1.71
C PHE A 84 6.68 -3.74 -1.88
N GLY A 85 6.74 -2.53 -2.41
CA GLY A 85 5.59 -1.67 -2.69
C GLY A 85 5.60 -1.15 -4.13
N TRP A 86 4.42 -1.12 -4.76
CA TRP A 86 4.19 -0.73 -6.15
C TRP A 86 3.01 0.23 -6.21
N ALA A 87 3.13 1.31 -7.00
CA ALA A 87 2.10 2.34 -7.10
C ALA A 87 1.67 2.86 -5.70
N THR A 88 0.37 2.81 -5.38
CA THR A 88 -0.17 3.17 -4.06
C THR A 88 0.44 2.33 -2.94
N GLY A 89 0.73 1.05 -3.18
CA GLY A 89 1.41 0.21 -2.19
C GLY A 89 2.84 0.67 -1.90
N GLY A 90 3.50 1.36 -2.84
CA GLY A 90 4.77 2.02 -2.59
C GLY A 90 4.65 3.17 -1.60
N GLN A 91 3.56 3.96 -1.69
CA GLN A 91 3.26 5.01 -0.72
C GLN A 91 3.04 4.43 0.68
N TRP A 92 2.25 3.35 0.79
CA TRP A 92 1.99 2.70 2.07
C TRP A 92 3.23 2.04 2.64
N ALA A 93 4.05 1.39 1.81
CA ALA A 93 5.31 0.79 2.23
C ALA A 93 6.31 1.85 2.73
N GLY A 94 6.38 3.00 2.04
CA GLY A 94 7.16 4.15 2.50
C GLY A 94 6.66 4.67 3.85
N TYR A 95 5.35 4.86 4.01
CA TYR A 95 4.77 5.30 5.27
C TYR A 95 5.03 4.28 6.40
N TYR A 96 4.82 2.98 6.15
CA TYR A 96 5.13 1.92 7.11
C TYR A 96 6.60 1.94 7.54
N ALA A 97 7.52 2.13 6.61
CA ALA A 97 8.95 2.19 6.91
C ALA A 97 9.34 3.36 7.84
N THR A 98 8.59 4.47 7.82
CA THR A 98 8.84 5.58 8.76
C THR A 98 8.45 5.26 10.20
N LEU A 99 7.54 4.31 10.40
CA LEU A 99 7.01 3.96 11.72
C LEU A 99 7.62 2.66 12.28
N TYR A 100 7.96 1.70 11.41
CA TYR A 100 8.34 0.33 11.79
C TYR A 100 9.63 -0.13 11.10
N SER A 101 10.60 0.77 10.95
CA SER A 101 11.87 0.50 10.27
C SER A 101 12.65 -0.68 10.88
N GLU A 102 12.48 -0.95 12.17
CA GLU A 102 13.09 -2.03 12.92
C GLU A 102 12.63 -3.42 12.46
N LYS A 103 11.43 -3.51 11.88
CA LYS A 103 10.84 -4.74 11.32
C LYS A 103 11.24 -5.00 9.86
N LEU A 104 11.97 -4.09 9.21
CA LEU A 104 12.28 -4.16 7.78
C LEU A 104 13.76 -4.43 7.49
N SER A 105 14.09 -5.52 6.80
CA SER A 105 15.46 -5.77 6.32
C SER A 105 15.79 -4.97 5.05
N HIS A 106 14.82 -4.84 4.14
CA HIS A 106 14.91 -3.99 2.95
C HIS A 106 13.55 -3.38 2.62
N LEU A 107 13.58 -2.24 1.93
CA LEU A 107 12.42 -1.58 1.34
C LEU A 107 12.66 -1.44 -0.17
N ILE A 108 11.74 -1.97 -0.98
CA ILE A 108 11.79 -1.91 -2.43
C ILE A 108 10.54 -1.18 -2.92
N LEU A 109 10.73 -0.02 -3.55
CA LEU A 109 9.65 0.82 -4.05
C LEU A 109 9.71 0.87 -5.58
N LEU A 110 8.67 0.39 -6.25
CA LEU A 110 8.56 0.40 -7.71
C LEU A 110 7.45 1.36 -8.13
N ASN A 111 7.76 2.37 -8.94
CA ASN A 111 6.77 3.34 -9.43
C ASN A 111 5.84 3.87 -8.31
N ALA A 112 6.41 4.17 -7.14
CA ALA A 112 5.63 4.54 -5.96
C ALA A 112 4.95 5.91 -6.15
N LEU A 113 3.73 6.04 -5.64
CA LEU A 113 3.09 7.34 -5.51
C LEU A 113 3.73 8.10 -4.34
N TYR A 114 4.11 9.35 -4.58
CA TYR A 114 4.61 10.26 -3.54
C TYR A 114 4.06 11.67 -3.77
N GLY A 115 3.92 12.43 -2.68
CA GLY A 115 3.55 13.83 -2.78
C GLY A 115 4.68 14.62 -3.44
N ALA A 116 4.37 15.33 -4.52
CA ALA A 116 5.30 16.27 -5.13
C ALA A 116 4.91 17.69 -4.70
N ASP A 117 5.74 18.32 -3.85
CA ASP A 117 5.78 19.78 -3.72
C ASP A 117 6.71 20.43 -4.77
N ALA A 118 7.42 19.60 -5.55
CA ALA A 118 8.27 20.07 -6.63
C ALA A 118 7.41 20.66 -7.77
N PRO A 119 7.80 21.81 -8.36
CA PRO A 119 7.14 22.39 -9.53
C PRO A 119 7.41 21.51 -10.75
N HIS A 120 6.72 20.36 -10.83
CA HIS A 120 6.78 19.50 -11.99
C HIS A 120 5.76 20.02 -13.02
N PRO A 121 6.16 20.39 -14.25
CA PRO A 121 5.29 21.02 -15.24
C PRO A 121 3.99 20.24 -15.51
N VAL A 122 4.08 18.91 -15.45
CA VAL A 122 2.94 17.98 -15.64
C VAL A 122 2.01 17.91 -14.41
N MET A 123 2.53 18.03 -13.18
CA MET A 123 1.72 17.95 -11.95
C MET A 123 1.11 19.31 -11.55
N ALA A 124 1.64 20.41 -12.08
CA ALA A 124 1.06 21.75 -11.91
C ALA A 124 -0.39 21.84 -12.43
N MET A 125 -0.74 21.02 -13.43
CA MET A 125 -2.10 20.97 -13.99
C MET A 125 -3.13 20.38 -13.01
N ALA A 126 -2.74 19.39 -12.19
CA ALA A 126 -3.59 18.81 -11.15
C ALA A 126 -3.89 19.80 -10.01
N ARG A 127 -2.97 20.75 -9.77
CA ARG A 127 -3.13 21.80 -8.74
C ARG A 127 -4.30 22.75 -9.04
N ARG A 128 -4.59 23.00 -10.33
CA ARG A 128 -5.63 23.94 -10.77
C ARG A 128 -7.06 23.47 -10.49
N TRP A 129 -7.24 22.16 -10.24
CA TRP A 129 -8.53 21.58 -9.84
C TRP A 129 -8.84 21.81 -8.36
N LYS A 130 -7.86 21.68 -7.46
CA LYS A 130 -8.04 21.87 -6.00
C LYS A 130 -8.28 23.33 -5.60
N THR A 131 -7.64 24.30 -6.25
CA THR A 131 -7.77 25.71 -5.86
C THR A 131 -9.02 26.42 -6.37
N ARG A 132 -9.77 25.83 -7.32
CA ARG A 132 -11.04 26.42 -7.80
C ARG A 132 -12.24 26.16 -6.88
N HIS A 133 -12.19 25.14 -6.02
CA HIS A 133 -13.35 24.72 -5.21
C HIS A 133 -13.23 25.04 -3.71
N ILE A 134 -12.15 25.69 -3.27
CA ILE A 134 -11.90 26.02 -1.85
C ILE A 134 -12.01 27.54 -1.58
N ARG A 135 -12.15 28.39 -2.60
CA ARG A 135 -12.41 29.84 -2.43
C ARG A 135 -13.90 30.20 -2.55
N GLY A 136 -14.76 29.35 -2.00
CA GLY A 136 -16.22 29.48 -2.08
C GLY A 136 -16.94 29.03 -0.82
N ILE A 137 -16.26 29.07 0.33
CA ILE A 137 -16.83 29.00 1.69
C ILE A 137 -16.02 29.97 2.54
#